data_AF-A0A177LNC7-F1
#
_entry.id   AF-A0A177LNC7-F1
#
_cell.length_a   1.000
_cell.length_b   1.000
_cell.length_c   1.000
_cell.angle_alpha   90.00
_cell.angle_beta   90.00
_cell.angle_gamma   90.00
#
_symmetry.space_group_name_H-M   'P 1'
#
loop_
_entity.id
_entity.type
_entity.pdbx_description
1 polymer ?
#
loop_
_entity_poly.entity_id
_entity_poly.type
_entity_poly.pdbx_seq_one_letter_code
_entity_poly.pdbx_strand_id
1 'polypeptide(L)'
;MELPFNIIDILRTIEAEPGFLVAFAAFHPFAIMVLAIPLWIFRKMGVYKPAEELGMFGFSVVVIFMLGWLLGFVSQILMMFMGIPGLKMLMIYLSMYLCITAFVIVNAYGMKKWYERDQLKKKPVT
;
A
#
# COMPACT_ATOMS: atom_id res chain seq x y z
N MET A 1 21.74 20.84 -7.92
CA MET A 1 20.55 21.69 -7.79
C MET A 1 19.77 21.18 -6.60
N GLU A 2 19.73 21.94 -5.51
CA GLU A 2 18.82 21.67 -4.39
C GLU A 2 17.43 22.05 -4.86
N LEU A 3 16.55 21.07 -5.06
CA LEU A 3 15.13 21.35 -5.33
C LEU A 3 14.54 21.96 -4.06
N PRO A 4 14.04 23.21 -4.08
CA PRO A 4 13.30 23.74 -2.95
C PRO A 4 11.96 23.01 -2.91
N PHE A 5 11.94 21.86 -2.26
CA PHE A 5 10.73 21.06 -2.05
C PHE A 5 9.82 21.81 -1.06
N ASN A 6 8.99 22.70 -1.57
CA ASN A 6 7.99 23.39 -0.76
C ASN A 6 6.70 22.58 -0.75
N ILE A 7 6.48 21.82 0.33
CA ILE A 7 5.29 20.99 0.53
C ILE A 7 4.00 21.82 0.42
N ILE A 8 4.03 23.09 0.83
CA ILE A 8 2.87 23.99 0.77
C ILE A 8 2.44 24.23 -0.69
N ASP A 9 3.40 24.39 -1.60
CA ASP A 9 3.11 24.63 -3.01
C ASP A 9 2.52 23.38 -3.65
N ILE A 10 3.03 22.18 -3.31
CA ILE A 10 2.46 20.90 -3.76
C ILE A 10 1.01 20.75 -3.30
N LEU A 11 0.72 21.07 -2.02
CA LEU A 11 -0.63 20.99 -1.48
C LEU A 11 -1.58 21.99 -2.17
N ARG A 12 -1.11 23.20 -2.49
CA ARG A 12 -1.88 24.17 -3.26
C ARG A 12 -2.15 23.72 -4.69
N THR A 13 -1.18 23.10 -5.34
CA THR A 13 -1.36 22.52 -6.69
C THR A 13 -2.38 21.39 -6.67
N ILE A 14 -2.35 20.51 -5.67
CA ILE A 14 -3.34 19.43 -5.53
C ILE A 14 -4.75 19.98 -5.31
N GLU A 15 -4.89 21.05 -4.53
CA GLU A 15 -6.18 21.71 -4.30
C GLU A 15 -6.71 22.40 -5.56
N ALA A 16 -5.84 23.07 -6.31
CA ALA A 16 -6.21 23.78 -7.54
C ALA A 16 -6.56 22.81 -8.68
N GLU A 17 -5.85 21.69 -8.77
CA GLU A 17 -5.98 20.71 -9.86
C GLU A 17 -5.97 19.27 -9.31
N PRO A 18 -7.15 18.75 -8.88
CA PRO A 18 -7.27 17.38 -8.35
C PRO A 18 -6.83 16.29 -9.34
N GLY A 19 -6.80 16.61 -10.65
CA GLY A 19 -6.28 15.73 -11.69
C GLY A 19 -4.82 15.33 -11.48
N PHE A 20 -3.99 16.19 -10.87
CA PHE A 20 -2.61 15.81 -10.51
C PHE A 20 -2.59 14.68 -9.48
N LEU A 21 -3.51 14.69 -8.51
CA LEU A 21 -3.61 13.62 -7.52
C LEU A 21 -4.06 12.30 -8.14
N VAL A 22 -4.98 12.35 -9.11
CA VAL A 22 -5.42 11.15 -9.86
C VAL A 22 -4.30 10.60 -10.72
N ALA A 23 -3.54 11.45 -11.42
CA ALA A 23 -2.37 11.05 -12.19
C ALA A 23 -1.33 10.40 -11.27
N PHE A 24 -1.09 10.99 -10.10
CA PHE A 24 -0.19 10.44 -9.10
C PHE A 24 -0.66 9.09 -8.55
N ALA A 25 -1.97 8.92 -8.34
CA ALA A 25 -2.56 7.64 -7.96
C ALA A 25 -2.43 6.57 -9.06
N ALA A 26 -2.41 6.96 -10.34
CA ALA A 26 -2.20 6.05 -11.47
C ALA A 26 -0.76 5.56 -11.60
N PHE A 27 0.23 6.39 -11.25
CA PHE A 27 1.65 6.03 -11.34
C PHE A 27 2.10 5.18 -10.14
N HIS A 28 2.46 3.93 -10.45
CA HIS A 28 2.88 2.90 -9.49
C HIS A 28 4.09 3.24 -8.58
N PRO A 29 5.08 4.08 -8.96
CA PRO A 29 6.27 4.29 -8.12
C PRO A 29 5.98 4.82 -6.72
N PHE A 30 4.97 5.68 -6.58
CA PHE A 30 4.60 6.21 -5.27
C PHE A 30 3.86 5.18 -4.41
N ALA A 31 2.96 4.41 -5.04
CA ALA A 31 2.33 3.28 -4.39
C ALA A 31 3.41 2.30 -3.90
N ILE A 32 4.36 1.90 -4.73
CA ILE A 32 5.46 0.99 -4.35
C ILE A 32 6.26 1.51 -3.14
N MET A 33 6.54 2.82 -3.07
CA MET A 33 7.22 3.43 -1.91
C MET A 33 6.41 3.32 -0.61
N VAL A 34 5.12 3.70 -0.65
CA VAL A 34 4.23 3.60 0.51
C VAL A 34 4.04 2.14 0.92
N LEU A 35 3.97 1.25 -0.06
CA LEU A 35 3.76 -0.19 0.12
C LEU A 35 5.01 -0.92 0.63
N ALA A 36 6.21 -0.38 0.44
CA ALA A 36 7.44 -0.93 1.00
C ALA A 36 7.50 -0.79 2.54
N ILE A 37 6.77 0.17 3.11
CA ILE A 37 6.75 0.44 4.56
C ILE A 37 6.26 -0.79 5.36
N PRO A 38 5.08 -1.39 5.09
CA PRO A 38 4.64 -2.59 5.78
C PRO A 38 5.61 -3.77 5.67
N LEU A 39 6.17 -4.01 4.48
CA LEU A 39 7.16 -5.09 4.27
C LEU A 39 8.43 -4.85 5.10
N TRP A 40 8.87 -3.60 5.19
CA TRP A 40 10.00 -3.20 6.02
C TRP A 40 9.71 -3.41 7.52
N ILE A 41 8.49 -3.08 7.97
CA ILE A 41 8.04 -3.34 9.35
C ILE A 41 8.06 -4.84 9.64
N PHE A 42 7.53 -5.70 8.76
CA PHE A 42 7.56 -7.16 8.98
C PHE A 42 8.95 -7.75 9.04
N ARG A 43 9.87 -7.22 8.22
CA ARG A 43 11.28 -7.60 8.29
C ARG A 43 11.89 -7.22 9.63
N LYS A 44 11.59 -6.01 10.14
CA LYS A 44 12.06 -5.54 11.46
C LYS A 44 11.48 -6.35 12.62
N MET A 45 10.23 -6.79 12.52
CA MET A 45 9.56 -7.62 13.54
C MET A 45 9.99 -9.10 13.51
N GLY A 46 10.80 -9.53 12.53
CA GLY A 46 11.19 -10.93 12.37
C GLY A 46 10.04 -11.85 11.91
N VAL A 47 8.88 -11.27 11.55
CA VAL A 47 7.72 -12.01 11.03
C VAL A 47 7.96 -12.42 9.58
N TYR A 48 8.73 -11.61 8.83
CA TYR A 48 9.04 -11.83 7.42
C TYR A 48 10.54 -12.00 7.18
N LYS A 49 10.93 -13.15 6.65
CA LYS A 49 12.28 -13.38 6.08
C LYS A 49 12.20 -13.41 4.55
N PRO A 50 12.64 -12.34 3.86
CA PRO A 50 12.51 -12.24 2.41
C PRO A 50 13.09 -13.45 1.67
N ALA A 51 14.23 -14.00 2.11
CA ALA A 51 14.89 -15.12 1.43
C ALA A 51 14.17 -16.47 1.58
N GLU A 52 13.34 -16.67 2.61
CA GLU A 52 12.71 -17.97 2.95
C GLU A 52 11.18 -17.96 2.74
N GLU A 53 10.54 -16.79 2.87
CA GLU A 53 9.08 -16.62 2.94
C GLU A 53 8.52 -15.82 1.75
N LEU A 54 9.34 -15.56 0.73
CA LEU A 54 8.98 -14.86 -0.52
C LEU A 54 7.86 -15.54 -1.33
N GLY A 55 7.53 -16.81 -1.05
CA GLY A 55 6.53 -17.59 -1.77
C GLY A 55 5.10 -17.08 -1.57
N MET A 56 4.32 -17.73 -0.71
CA MET A 56 2.90 -17.39 -0.57
C MET A 56 2.63 -16.17 0.31
N PHE A 57 3.44 -15.92 1.35
CA PHE A 57 3.26 -14.76 2.23
C PHE A 57 3.56 -13.45 1.49
N GLY A 58 4.72 -13.37 0.83
CA GLY A 58 5.07 -12.24 -0.02
C GLY A 58 4.03 -12.02 -1.13
N PHE A 59 3.59 -13.07 -1.81
CA PHE A 59 2.54 -12.99 -2.83
C PHE A 59 1.20 -12.47 -2.28
N SER A 60 0.74 -12.97 -1.14
CA SER A 60 -0.54 -12.55 -0.53
C SER A 60 -0.52 -11.07 -0.16
N VAL A 61 0.61 -10.61 0.40
CA VAL A 61 0.82 -9.21 0.77
C VAL A 61 0.80 -8.33 -0.50
N VAL A 62 1.50 -8.73 -1.56
CA VAL A 62 1.49 -8.03 -2.85
C VAL A 62 0.09 -7.97 -3.48
N VAL A 63 -0.70 -9.06 -3.40
CA VAL A 63 -2.08 -9.11 -3.91
C VAL A 63 -2.99 -8.14 -3.15
N ILE A 64 -2.94 -8.13 -1.81
CA ILE A 64 -3.72 -7.18 -0.99
C ILE A 64 -3.38 -5.75 -1.37
N PHE A 65 -2.11 -5.48 -1.64
CA PHE A 65 -1.65 -4.16 -2.05
C PHE A 65 -2.06 -3.76 -3.47
N MET A 66 -2.01 -4.67 -4.44
CA MET A 66 -2.50 -4.40 -5.80
C MET A 66 -4.00 -4.08 -5.79
N LEU A 67 -4.79 -4.84 -5.03
CA LEU A 67 -6.23 -4.58 -4.88
C LEU A 67 -6.48 -3.23 -4.19
N GLY A 68 -5.76 -2.95 -3.10
CA GLY A 68 -5.85 -1.67 -2.40
C GLY A 68 -5.49 -0.48 -3.26
N TRP A 69 -4.43 -0.58 -4.07
CA TRP A 69 -4.04 0.44 -5.03
C TRP A 69 -5.12 0.66 -6.10
N LEU A 70 -5.63 -0.42 -6.71
CA LEU A 70 -6.66 -0.31 -7.75
C LEU A 70 -7.94 0.36 -7.22
N LEU A 71 -8.40 -0.06 -6.04
CA LEU A 71 -9.56 0.55 -5.38
C LEU A 71 -9.29 2.02 -5.02
N GLY A 72 -8.08 2.33 -4.55
CA GLY A 72 -7.63 3.69 -4.31
C GLY A 72 -7.71 4.56 -5.55
N PHE A 73 -7.13 4.09 -6.65
CA PHE A 73 -7.14 4.80 -7.92
C PHE A 73 -8.57 5.07 -8.43
N VAL A 74 -9.43 4.04 -8.43
CA VAL A 74 -10.84 4.18 -8.80
C VAL A 74 -11.55 5.20 -7.90
N SER A 75 -11.30 5.18 -6.59
CA SER A 75 -11.89 6.15 -5.66
C SER A 75 -11.45 7.59 -5.97
N GLN A 76 -10.18 7.81 -6.36
CA GLN A 76 -9.69 9.14 -6.72
C GLN A 76 -10.36 9.65 -8.00
N ILE A 77 -10.55 8.80 -9.00
CA ILE A 77 -11.29 9.15 -10.23
C ILE A 77 -12.71 9.58 -9.88
N LEU A 78 -13.43 8.78 -9.08
CA LEU A 78 -14.81 9.06 -8.71
C LEU A 78 -14.93 10.39 -7.95
N MET A 79 -14.08 10.62 -6.95
CA MET A 79 -14.10 11.84 -6.17
C MET A 79 -13.77 13.08 -7.00
N MET A 80 -12.87 12.97 -7.99
CA MET A 80 -12.59 14.04 -8.94
C MET A 80 -13.85 14.39 -9.75
N PHE A 81 -14.55 13.40 -10.30
CA PHE A 81 -15.79 13.63 -11.05
C PHE A 81 -16.94 14.14 -10.18
N MET A 82 -16.94 13.84 -8.89
CA MET A 82 -17.89 14.39 -7.92
C MET A 82 -17.55 15.82 -7.47
N GLY A 83 -16.45 16.40 -7.96
CA GLY A 83 -16.03 17.76 -7.60
C GLY A 83 -15.56 17.90 -6.16
N ILE A 84 -15.05 16.81 -5.55
CA ILE A 84 -14.51 16.87 -4.19
C ILE A 84 -13.18 17.65 -4.20
N PRO A 85 -12.97 18.58 -3.24
CA PRO A 85 -11.70 19.29 -3.10
C PRO A 85 -10.48 18.35 -3.01
N GLY A 86 -9.40 18.71 -3.71
CA GLY A 86 -8.20 17.88 -3.84
C GLY A 86 -7.56 17.51 -2.50
N LEU A 87 -7.53 18.42 -1.52
CA LEU A 87 -7.03 18.12 -0.18
C LEU A 87 -7.88 17.07 0.55
N LYS A 88 -9.20 17.08 0.36
CA LYS A 88 -10.08 16.04 0.93
C LYS A 88 -9.82 14.70 0.27
N MET A 89 -9.66 14.68 -1.06
CA MET A 89 -9.29 13.49 -1.81
C MET A 89 -7.96 12.90 -1.32
N LEU A 90 -6.95 13.76 -1.10
CA LEU A 90 -5.63 13.37 -0.58
C LEU A 90 -5.74 12.76 0.82
N MET A 91 -6.51 13.37 1.73
CA MET A 91 -6.73 12.82 3.08
C MET A 91 -7.37 11.43 3.02
N ILE A 92 -8.42 11.26 2.21
CA ILE A 92 -9.09 9.97 2.01
C ILE A 92 -8.10 8.93 1.47
N TYR A 93 -7.25 9.32 0.52
CA TYR A 93 -6.25 8.44 -0.06
C TYR A 93 -5.22 7.97 0.98
N LEU A 94 -4.72 8.88 1.81
CA LEU A 94 -3.79 8.56 2.89
C LEU A 94 -4.44 7.66 3.96
N SER A 95 -5.68 7.96 4.36
CA SER A 95 -6.44 7.13 5.31
C SER A 95 -6.62 5.70 4.79
N MET A 96 -6.91 5.54 3.49
CA MET A 96 -7.04 4.21 2.89
C MET A 96 -5.73 3.42 2.97
N TYR A 97 -4.58 4.02 2.64
CA TYR A 97 -3.28 3.35 2.77
C TYR A 97 -2.94 2.99 4.21
N LEU A 98 -3.29 3.84 5.19
CA LEU A 98 -3.13 3.53 6.61
C LEU A 98 -3.98 2.33 7.01
N CYS A 99 -5.25 2.27 6.58
CA CYS A 99 -6.12 1.13 6.84
C CYS A 99 -5.60 -0.17 6.21
N ILE A 100 -5.14 -0.12 4.96
CA ILE A 100 -4.55 -1.28 4.27
C ILE A 100 -3.29 -1.74 5.02
N THR A 101 -2.40 -0.81 5.39
CA THR A 101 -1.18 -1.12 6.13
C THR A 101 -1.50 -1.77 7.49
N ALA A 102 -2.42 -1.19 8.25
CA ALA A 102 -2.87 -1.74 9.53
C ALA A 102 -3.51 -3.12 9.36
N PHE A 103 -4.35 -3.31 8.35
CA PHE A 103 -4.97 -4.59 8.03
C PHE A 103 -3.92 -5.66 7.74
N VAL A 104 -2.94 -5.37 6.88
CA VAL A 104 -1.87 -6.32 6.57
C VAL A 104 -1.04 -6.61 7.82
N ILE A 105 -0.76 -5.62 8.68
CA ILE A 105 0.01 -5.83 9.91
C ILE A 105 -0.71 -6.73 10.91
N VAL A 106 -1.97 -6.45 11.20
CA VAL A 106 -2.76 -7.25 12.16
C VAL A 106 -2.97 -8.67 11.63
N ASN A 107 -3.20 -8.82 10.33
CA ASN A 107 -3.44 -10.13 9.71
C ASN A 107 -2.15 -10.87 9.33
N ALA A 108 -0.97 -10.24 9.40
CA ALA A 108 0.30 -10.88 9.05
C ALA A 108 0.56 -12.14 9.87
N TYR A 109 0.24 -12.13 11.17
CA TYR A 109 0.36 -13.30 12.03
C TYR A 109 -0.59 -14.43 11.63
N GLY A 110 -1.82 -14.09 11.23
CA GLY A 110 -2.79 -15.06 10.72
C GLY A 110 -2.34 -15.69 9.41
N MET A 111 -1.85 -14.86 8.47
CA MET A 111 -1.30 -15.31 7.18
C MET A 111 -0.07 -16.19 7.38
N LYS A 112 0.83 -15.83 8.31
CA LYS A 112 2.00 -16.64 8.66
C LYS A 112 1.63 -18.01 9.22
N LYS A 113 0.68 -18.06 10.16
CA LYS A 113 0.19 -19.33 10.73
C LYS A 113 -0.44 -20.24 9.68
N TRP A 114 -1.19 -19.68 8.74
CA TRP A 114 -1.74 -20.42 7.60
C TRP A 114 -0.64 -20.96 6.68
N TYR A 115 0.36 -20.13 6.39
CA TYR A 115 1.53 -20.53 5.59
C TYR A 115 2.31 -21.68 6.23
N GLU A 116 2.64 -21.60 7.51
CA GLU A 116 3.34 -22.65 8.25
C GLU A 116 2.55 -23.96 8.24
N ARG A 117 1.21 -23.90 8.39
CA ARG A 117 0.35 -25.09 8.33
C ARG A 117 0.34 -25.74 6.95
N ASP A 118 0.42 -24.95 5.88
CA ASP A 118 0.46 -25.47 4.51
C ASP A 118 1.83 -26.07 4.16
N GLN A 119 2.92 -25.47 4.67
CA GLN A 119 4.27 -26.02 4.56
C GLN A 119 4.43 -27.35 5.32
N LEU A 120 3.81 -27.48 6.50
CA LEU A 120 3.79 -28.73 7.28
C LEU A 120 3.09 -29.88 6.52
N LYS A 121 2.06 -29.59 5.71
CA LYS A 121 1.40 -30.60 4.86
C LYS A 121 2.26 -31.08 3.69
N LYS A 122 3.26 -30.30 3.28
CA LYS A 122 4.17 -30.63 2.16
C LYS A 122 5.42 -31.37 2.59
N LYS A 123 5.70 -31.52 3.91
CA LYS A 123 6.81 -32.36 4.37
C LYS A 123 6.41 -33.84 4.23
N PRO A 124 7.14 -34.65 3.45
CA PRO A 124 6.92 -36.09 3.46
C PRO A 124 7.20 -36.61 4.87
N VAL A 125 6.29 -37.44 5.37
CA VAL A 125 6.49 -38.19 6.61
C VAL A 125 7.59 -39.21 6.33
N THR A 126 8.83 -38.86 6.68
CA THR A 126 9.92 -39.83 6.87
C THR A 126 9.82 -40.42 8.26
#